data_AF-A0A356EL08-F1
#
_entry.id   AF-A0A356EL08-F1
#
_cell.length_a   1.000
_cell.length_b   1.000
_cell.length_c   1.000
_cell.angle_alpha   90.00
_cell.angle_beta   90.00
_cell.angle_gamma   90.00
#
_symmetry.space_group_name_H-M   'P 1'
#
loop_
_entity.id
_entity.type
_entity.pdbx_description
1 polymer ?
#
loop_
_entity_poly.entity_id
_entity_poly.type
_entity_poly.pdbx_seq_one_letter_code
_entity_poly.pdbx_strand_id
1 'polypeptide(L)'
;KVEGKVTFDGAPPPADGAVYFAPEKPAPGFKARPAFATFSKGDGTFVAGSVKTDDGLVPGTYRVTIECWKEQPGRDGTPGKSHIPEAYSPPELDVQPNADFIRYDVDIPR
;
A
#
# COMPACT_ATOMS: atom_id res chain seq x y z
N LYS A 1 4.62 -13.12 2.70
CA LYS A 1 3.84 -12.43 1.63
C LYS A 1 2.87 -11.45 2.26
N VAL A 2 2.65 -10.26 1.69
CA VAL A 2 1.62 -9.31 2.16
C VAL A 2 0.48 -9.29 1.16
N GLU A 3 -0.73 -9.56 1.62
CA GLU A 3 -1.96 -9.47 0.83
C GLU A 3 -2.96 -8.58 1.55
N GLY A 4 -3.87 -7.98 0.80
CA GLY A 4 -4.87 -7.15 1.42
C GLY A 4 -5.95 -6.70 0.47
N LYS A 5 -6.90 -5.97 1.03
CA LYS A 5 -7.99 -5.33 0.31
C LYS A 5 -8.10 -3.86 0.69
N VAL A 6 -8.20 -3.03 -0.34
CA VAL A 6 -8.54 -1.60 -0.22
C VAL A 6 -10.03 -1.43 -0.45
N THR A 7 -10.71 -0.75 0.47
CA THR A 7 -12.11 -0.33 0.34
C THR A 7 -12.25 1.16 0.64
N PHE A 8 -13.40 1.73 0.25
CA PHE A 8 -13.77 3.11 0.55
C PHE A 8 -15.15 3.15 1.20
N ASP A 9 -15.22 3.46 2.49
CA ASP A 9 -16.42 3.29 3.34
C ASP A 9 -17.09 1.92 3.16
N GLY A 10 -16.28 0.85 3.15
CA GLY A 10 -16.70 -0.52 2.89
C GLY A 10 -17.09 -0.84 1.45
N ALA A 11 -17.12 0.14 0.55
CA ALA A 11 -17.41 -0.05 -0.87
C ALA A 11 -16.13 -0.35 -1.68
N PRO A 12 -16.25 -0.92 -2.89
CA PRO A 12 -15.11 -1.11 -3.77
C PRO A 12 -14.37 0.18 -4.13
N PRO A 13 -13.07 0.10 -4.49
CA PRO A 13 -12.32 1.26 -4.96
C PRO A 13 -12.96 1.90 -6.20
N PRO A 14 -13.03 3.23 -6.26
CA PRO A 14 -13.63 3.96 -7.37
C PRO A 14 -12.75 4.00 -8.63
N ALA A 15 -11.45 3.74 -8.48
CA ALA A 15 -10.46 3.70 -9.54
C ALA A 15 -9.35 2.68 -9.21
N ASP A 16 -8.53 2.36 -10.21
CA ASP A 16 -7.29 1.63 -9.99
C ASP A 16 -6.34 2.44 -9.10
N GLY A 17 -5.45 1.74 -8.40
CA GLY A 17 -4.52 2.41 -7.51
C GLY A 17 -3.36 1.52 -7.10
N ALA A 18 -2.56 2.04 -6.18
CA ALA A 18 -1.37 1.38 -5.69
C ALA A 18 -1.22 1.55 -4.18
N VAL A 19 -0.62 0.55 -3.55
CA VAL A 19 -0.20 0.56 -2.15
C VAL A 19 1.32 0.47 -2.14
N TYR A 20 1.96 1.41 -1.45
CA TYR A 20 3.40 1.52 -1.31
C TYR A 20 3.80 1.26 0.14
N PHE A 21 4.82 0.44 0.32
CA PHE A 21 5.40 0.10 1.61
C PHE A 21 6.82 0.65 1.66
N ALA A 22 7.01 1.78 2.32
CA ALA A 22 8.31 2.40 2.53
C ALA A 22 8.88 1.96 3.90
N PRO A 23 10.07 1.33 3.95
CA PRO A 23 10.66 0.87 5.20
C PRO A 23 11.10 2.08 6.04
N GLU A 24 10.54 2.23 7.24
CA GLU A 24 10.98 3.24 8.21
C GLU A 24 12.03 2.69 9.16
N LYS A 25 11.83 1.46 9.62
CA LYS A 25 12.73 0.82 10.58
C LYS A 25 12.90 -0.67 10.27
N PRO A 26 13.94 -1.04 9.49
CA PRO A 26 14.28 -2.45 9.28
C PRO A 26 14.65 -3.13 10.60
N ALA A 27 14.30 -4.40 10.75
CA ALA A 27 14.74 -5.19 11.90
C ALA A 27 16.27 -5.41 11.87
N PRO A 28 16.92 -5.65 13.03
CA PRO A 28 18.36 -5.91 13.09
C PRO A 28 18.80 -7.03 12.14
N GLY A 29 19.83 -6.75 11.33
CA GLY A 29 20.34 -7.71 10.32
C GLY A 29 19.64 -7.66 8.96
N PHE A 30 18.55 -6.90 8.82
CA PHE A 30 17.85 -6.72 7.55
C PHE A 30 18.18 -5.37 6.91
N LYS A 31 18.28 -5.35 5.58
CA LYS A 31 18.42 -4.10 4.80
C LYS A 31 17.04 -3.53 4.48
N ALA A 32 16.91 -2.21 4.51
CA ALA A 32 15.70 -1.52 4.05
C ALA A 32 15.34 -1.97 2.63
N ARG A 33 14.10 -2.42 2.45
CA ARG A 33 13.58 -2.87 1.15
C ARG A 33 12.15 -2.37 0.97
N PRO A 34 11.91 -1.39 0.08
CA PRO A 34 10.56 -0.98 -0.27
C PRO A 34 9.86 -2.05 -1.10
N ALA A 35 8.53 -2.03 -1.03
CA ALA A 35 7.65 -2.88 -1.81
C ALA A 35 6.44 -2.07 -2.28
N PHE A 36 5.75 -2.55 -3.32
CA PHE A 36 4.49 -1.97 -3.74
C PHE A 36 3.59 -3.05 -4.34
N ALA A 37 2.31 -2.73 -4.44
CA ALA A 37 1.31 -3.51 -5.15
C ALA A 37 0.31 -2.59 -5.83
N THR A 38 -0.31 -3.07 -6.91
CA THR A 38 -1.45 -2.40 -7.53
C THR A 38 -2.73 -3.12 -7.16
N PHE A 39 -3.83 -2.37 -7.04
CA PHE A 39 -5.18 -2.92 -6.96
C PHE A 39 -6.05 -2.37 -8.09
N SER A 40 -7.01 -3.19 -8.53
CA SER A 40 -7.95 -2.79 -9.56
C SER A 40 -9.23 -2.18 -8.97
N LYS A 41 -9.83 -1.26 -9.72
CA LYS A 41 -11.18 -0.77 -9.50
C LYS A 41 -12.16 -1.94 -9.32
N GLY A 42 -13.06 -1.84 -8.35
CA GLY A 42 -14.12 -2.82 -8.13
C GLY A 42 -13.76 -4.03 -7.25
N ASP A 43 -12.51 -4.50 -7.28
CA ASP A 43 -12.07 -5.61 -6.42
C ASP A 43 -11.24 -5.11 -5.23
N GLY A 44 -10.27 -4.23 -5.49
CA GLY A 44 -9.43 -3.64 -4.45
C GLY A 44 -8.45 -4.61 -3.79
N THR A 45 -8.39 -5.88 -4.21
CA THR A 45 -7.38 -6.79 -3.69
C THR A 45 -6.00 -6.47 -4.25
N PHE A 46 -4.98 -6.70 -3.45
CA PHE A 46 -3.59 -6.55 -3.86
C PHE A 46 -2.72 -7.61 -3.20
N VAL A 47 -1.59 -7.86 -3.86
CA VAL A 47 -0.52 -8.72 -3.37
C VAL A 47 0.79 -7.94 -3.49
N ALA A 48 1.39 -7.60 -2.34
CA ALA A 48 2.65 -6.90 -2.30
C ALA A 48 3.83 -7.87 -2.19
N GLY A 49 4.78 -7.70 -3.09
CA GLY A 49 6.07 -8.38 -3.13
C GLY A 49 7.20 -7.37 -3.30
N SER A 50 8.44 -7.82 -3.10
CA SER A 50 9.60 -7.04 -3.56
C SER A 50 9.82 -7.25 -5.06
N VAL A 51 10.96 -6.83 -5.63
CA VAL A 51 11.27 -6.83 -7.09
C VAL A 51 10.94 -8.17 -7.80
N LYS A 52 10.84 -9.26 -7.05
CA LYS A 52 10.13 -10.48 -7.44
C LYS A 52 8.85 -10.60 -6.61
N THR A 53 7.72 -10.83 -7.28
CA THR A 53 6.36 -10.88 -6.73
C THR A 53 6.21 -11.83 -5.51
N ASP A 54 7.16 -12.74 -5.28
CA ASP A 54 7.15 -13.74 -4.21
C ASP A 54 8.19 -13.54 -3.07
N ASP A 55 9.06 -12.52 -3.12
CA ASP A 55 10.10 -12.34 -2.07
C ASP A 55 9.56 -11.66 -0.79
N GLY A 56 8.32 -11.15 -0.81
CA GLY A 56 7.67 -10.49 0.33
C GLY A 56 8.37 -9.21 0.83
N LEU A 57 7.90 -8.70 1.97
CA LEU A 57 8.56 -7.64 2.73
C LEU A 57 9.56 -8.26 3.71
N VAL A 58 10.65 -7.53 4.00
CA VAL A 58 11.58 -7.94 5.05
C VAL A 58 11.04 -7.54 6.42
N PRO A 59 11.44 -8.20 7.51
CA PRO A 59 11.06 -7.80 8.86
C PRO A 59 11.42 -6.34 9.20
N GLY A 60 10.49 -5.63 9.81
CA GLY A 60 10.61 -4.22 10.15
C GLY A 60 9.29 -3.45 10.06
N THR A 61 9.35 -2.16 10.40
CA THR A 61 8.21 -1.24 10.35
C THR A 61 8.19 -0.47 9.03
N TYR A 62 7.00 -0.39 8.43
CA TYR A 62 6.76 0.23 7.14
C TYR A 62 5.69 1.31 7.24
N ARG A 63 6.01 2.47 6.67
CA ARG A 63 5.01 3.47 6.32
C ARG A 63 4.27 3.03 5.09
N VAL A 64 2.95 3.08 5.17
CA VAL A 64 2.08 2.73 4.06
C VAL A 64 1.51 4.00 3.44
N THR A 65 1.65 4.10 2.12
CA THR A 65 1.01 5.14 1.31
C THR A 65 0.10 4.47 0.30
N ILE A 66 -1.12 4.99 0.16
CA ILE A 66 -2.05 4.50 -0.85
C ILE A 66 -2.26 5.63 -1.84
N GLU A 67 -2.35 5.27 -3.12
CA GLU A 67 -2.74 6.19 -4.19
C GLU A 67 -3.97 5.64 -4.90
N CYS A 68 -4.96 6.50 -5.15
CA CYS A 68 -6.13 6.21 -5.96
C CYS A 68 -6.57 7.52 -6.61
N TRP A 69 -6.26 7.68 -7.90
CA TRP A 69 -6.38 8.97 -8.58
C TRP A 69 -7.75 9.15 -9.26
N LYS A 70 -8.44 10.26 -8.96
CA LYS A 70 -9.55 10.80 -9.78
C LYS A 70 -9.02 11.38 -11.08
N GLU A 71 -7.93 12.14 -10.95
CA GLU A 71 -7.20 12.78 -12.03
C GLU A 71 -5.71 12.59 -11.75
N GLN A 72 -4.96 12.04 -12.70
CA GLN A 72 -3.54 11.82 -12.50
C GLN A 72 -2.77 13.15 -12.48
N PRO A 73 -1.69 13.24 -11.69
CA PRO A 73 -0.79 14.38 -11.76
C PRO A 73 -0.20 14.52 -13.17
N GLY A 74 -0.18 15.76 -13.66
CA GLY A 74 0.42 16.10 -14.95
C GLY A 74 1.93 16.07 -14.90
N ARG A 75 2.58 15.73 -16.03
CA ARG A 75 4.05 15.80 -16.16
C ARG A 75 4.59 17.24 -16.05
N ASP A 76 3.73 18.22 -16.28
CA ASP A 76 4.00 19.66 -16.14
C ASP A 76 3.96 20.14 -14.68
N GLY A 77 3.72 19.24 -13.73
CA GLY A 77 3.59 19.57 -12.31
C GLY A 77 2.16 19.93 -11.90
N THR A 78 1.17 19.82 -12.80
CA THR A 78 -0.23 19.96 -12.42
C THR A 78 -0.58 18.91 -11.35
N PRO A 79 -1.05 19.32 -10.15
CA PRO A 79 -1.39 18.36 -9.10
C PRO A 79 -2.51 17.42 -9.53
N GLY A 80 -2.37 16.14 -9.21
CA GLY A 80 -3.45 15.17 -9.37
C GLY A 80 -4.56 15.39 -8.33
N LYS A 81 -5.74 14.83 -8.59
CA LYS A 81 -6.83 14.79 -7.60
C LYS A 81 -6.98 13.37 -7.08
N SER A 82 -6.89 13.20 -5.77
CA SER A 82 -7.00 11.88 -5.12
C SER A 82 -8.45 11.55 -4.73
N HIS A 83 -8.78 10.27 -4.74
CA HIS A 83 -9.93 9.71 -4.03
C HIS A 83 -9.70 9.60 -2.53
N ILE A 84 -8.45 9.66 -2.08
CA ILE A 84 -8.05 9.53 -0.69
C ILE A 84 -8.13 10.92 -0.04
N PRO A 85 -8.81 11.06 1.12
CA PRO A 85 -8.81 12.32 1.85
C PRO A 85 -7.40 12.74 2.27
N GLU A 86 -7.10 14.04 2.19
CA GLU A 86 -5.76 14.57 2.53
C GLU A 86 -5.36 14.27 3.98
N ALA A 87 -6.32 14.23 4.91
CA ALA A 87 -6.09 13.93 6.32
C ALA A 87 -6.00 12.41 6.62
N TYR A 88 -6.28 11.53 5.65
CA TYR A 88 -6.24 10.09 5.88
C TYR A 88 -4.78 9.61 5.86
N SER A 89 -4.36 8.96 6.95
CA SER A 89 -3.10 8.23 7.01
C SER A 89 -3.42 6.75 7.18
N PRO A 90 -2.98 5.87 6.26
CA PRO A 90 -3.07 4.44 6.45
C PRO A 90 -2.28 4.02 7.70
N PRO A 91 -2.70 2.96 8.41
CA PRO A 91 -1.94 2.41 9.52
C PRO A 91 -0.58 1.91 9.03
N GLU A 92 0.47 2.07 9.85
CA GLU A 92 1.75 1.44 9.58
C GLU A 92 1.61 -0.10 9.51
N LEU A 93 2.52 -0.73 8.78
CA LEU A 93 2.64 -2.17 8.75
C LEU A 93 3.90 -2.61 9.48
N ASP A 94 3.73 -3.44 10.50
CA ASP A 94 4.84 -4.07 11.20
C ASP A 94 4.99 -5.54 10.76
N VAL A 95 6.14 -5.86 10.18
CA VAL A 95 6.49 -7.18 9.65
C VAL A 95 7.37 -7.89 10.65
N GLN A 96 6.84 -8.93 11.30
CA GLN A 96 7.58 -9.74 12.27
C GLN A 96 8.60 -10.68 11.59
N PRO A 97 9.74 -11.00 12.23
CA PRO A 97 10.78 -11.88 11.68
C PRO A 97 10.34 -13.26 11.20
N ASN A 98 9.25 -13.78 11.74
CA ASN A 98 8.68 -15.10 11.47
C ASN A 98 7.30 -15.01 10.79
N ALA A 99 6.94 -13.87 10.21
CA ALA A 99 5.67 -13.70 9.53
C ALA A 99 5.72 -14.33 8.13
N ASP A 100 5.16 -15.53 7.98
CA ASP A 100 5.03 -16.20 6.69
C ASP A 100 4.01 -15.48 5.78
N PHE A 101 2.92 -15.00 6.39
CA PHE A 101 1.81 -14.34 5.73
C PHE A 101 1.31 -13.16 6.57
N ILE A 102 1.00 -12.05 5.90
CA ILE A 102 0.47 -10.84 6.50
C ILE A 102 -0.75 -10.39 5.72
N ARG A 103 -1.85 -10.16 6.43
CA ARG A 103 -3.05 -9.53 5.89
C ARG A 103 -3.06 -8.05 6.25
N TYR A 104 -3.18 -7.18 5.26
CA TYR A 104 -3.24 -5.73 5.41
C TYR A 104 -4.48 -5.18 4.70
N ASP A 105 -5.62 -5.19 5.38
CA ASP A 105 -6.85 -4.60 4.86
C ASP A 105 -6.96 -3.14 5.33
N VAL A 106 -7.42 -2.27 4.43
CA VAL A 106 -7.57 -0.84 4.69
C VAL A 106 -8.90 -0.35 4.13
N ASP A 107 -9.64 0.35 4.98
CA ASP A 107 -10.84 1.07 4.59
C ASP A 107 -10.57 2.58 4.65
N ILE A 108 -10.82 3.25 3.54
CA ILE A 108 -10.53 4.66 3.33
C ILE A 108 -11.84 5.45 3.47
N PRO A 109 -11.94 6.42 4.40
CA PRO A 109 -13.14 7.24 4.52
C PRO A 109 -13.32 8.15 3.29
N ARG A 110 -14.55 8.56 2.97
CA ARG A 110 -14.84 9.54 1.90
C ARG A 110 -15.19 10.94 2.40
#